data_AF-A0A2W4ZPK1-F1
#
_entry.id   AF-A0A2W4ZPK1-F1
#
_cell.length_a   1.000
_cell.length_b   1.000
_cell.length_c   1.000
_cell.angle_alpha   90.00
_cell.angle_beta   90.00
_cell.angle_gamma   90.00
#
_symmetry.space_group_name_H-M   'P 1'
#
loop_
_entity.id
_entity.type
_entity.pdbx_description
1 polymer ?
#
loop_
_entity_poly.entity_id
_entity_poly.type
_entity_poly.pdbx_seq_one_letter_code
_entity_poly.pdbx_strand_id
1 'polypeptide(L)'
;MSINILMPTKFPFFLFVLFFLSVPAMAQDKAAPVCGLSLYTIEGNSMVPLVRPGDKVETMPPSCLGRAIEDGDIIVFTNAAVKTAIIKRVIARGGDRFAVREGAVLVNDKKVTTADGRAFHLSEGRLGMIRLYESGYNGVVPKSAYLVIGEQEGGTTDSTRFGMIDISDIKGVMVNNLSAEKRAEGEKPAPQAVTVTK
;
A
#
# COMPACT_ATOMS: atom_id res chain seq x y z
N MET A 1 74.13 16.23 -24.54
CA MET A 1 72.82 16.08 -23.88
C MET A 1 72.79 17.14 -22.79
N SER A 2 72.28 18.32 -23.14
CA SER A 2 72.52 19.57 -22.41
C SER A 2 71.21 20.03 -21.80
N ILE A 3 71.13 20.06 -20.47
CA ILE A 3 70.00 20.60 -19.72
C ILE A 3 70.31 22.08 -19.46
N ASN A 4 69.36 22.95 -19.78
CA ASN A 4 69.50 24.39 -19.67
C ASN A 4 68.27 24.98 -18.97
N ILE A 5 68.55 26.04 -18.19
CA ILE A 5 67.66 27.12 -17.71
C ILE A 5 66.95 26.80 -16.37
N LEU A 6 67.41 27.31 -15.21
CA LEU A 6 67.50 28.69 -14.69
C LEU A 6 66.17 29.20 -14.08
N MET A 7 66.20 29.34 -12.74
CA MET A 7 65.29 29.97 -11.76
C MET A 7 64.87 31.45 -12.11
N PRO A 8 64.08 32.23 -11.31
CA PRO A 8 63.45 32.03 -9.97
C PRO A 8 62.02 32.67 -9.77
N THR A 9 61.56 32.65 -8.50
CA THR A 9 60.75 33.67 -7.77
C THR A 9 59.23 33.53 -7.58
N LYS A 10 58.91 33.40 -6.28
CA LYS A 10 57.67 33.60 -5.52
C LYS A 10 56.70 34.68 -6.07
N PHE A 11 55.39 34.42 -6.06
CA PHE A 11 54.38 35.28 -5.42
C PHE A 11 53.04 34.50 -5.24
N PRO A 12 52.29 34.68 -4.13
CA PRO A 12 51.13 33.87 -3.78
C PRO A 12 49.84 34.50 -4.32
N PHE A 13 48.88 33.70 -4.82
CA PHE A 13 47.57 34.26 -5.13
C PHE A 13 46.46 33.19 -5.08
N PHE A 14 45.57 33.38 -4.10
CA PHE A 14 44.18 32.93 -4.05
C PHE A 14 43.87 31.43 -4.13
N LEU A 15 43.73 30.86 -2.92
CA LEU A 15 42.84 29.75 -2.63
C LEU A 15 41.38 30.13 -3.01
N PHE A 16 40.93 29.74 -4.20
CA PHE A 16 39.53 29.86 -4.60
C PHE A 16 38.74 28.70 -3.97
N VAL A 17 38.39 28.84 -2.69
CA VAL A 17 37.42 27.93 -2.05
C VAL A 17 36.07 28.19 -2.72
N LEU A 18 35.69 27.32 -3.67
CA LEU A 18 34.30 27.18 -4.09
C LEU A 18 33.51 26.66 -2.90
N PHE A 19 33.05 27.59 -2.07
CA PHE A 19 32.00 27.38 -1.11
C PHE A 19 30.74 27.11 -1.92
N PHE A 20 30.52 25.85 -2.32
CA PHE A 20 29.20 25.39 -2.70
C PHE A 20 28.33 25.60 -1.46
N LEU A 21 27.65 26.74 -1.41
CA LEU A 21 26.53 26.97 -0.51
C LEU A 21 25.57 25.82 -0.79
N SER A 22 25.62 24.82 0.09
CA SER A 22 24.62 23.77 0.17
C SER A 22 23.30 24.48 0.34
N VAL A 23 22.54 24.64 -0.75
CA VAL A 23 21.14 25.03 -0.67
C VAL A 23 20.51 23.91 0.15
N PRO A 24 20.10 24.15 1.41
CA PRO A 24 19.39 23.12 2.13
C PRO A 24 18.14 22.84 1.31
N ALA A 25 17.97 21.59 0.89
CA ALA A 25 16.74 21.14 0.26
C ALA A 25 15.61 21.47 1.24
N MET A 26 14.87 22.54 0.94
CA MET A 26 13.69 22.92 1.68
C MET A 26 12.73 21.73 1.57
N ALA A 27 12.62 20.98 2.67
CA ALA A 27 11.60 19.96 2.81
C ALA A 27 10.25 20.65 2.60
N GLN A 28 9.54 20.27 1.54
CA GLN A 28 8.17 20.72 1.34
C GLN A 28 7.34 20.11 2.47
N ASP A 29 7.05 20.89 3.51
CA ASP A 29 6.09 20.52 4.54
C ASP A 29 4.71 20.42 3.88
N LYS A 30 4.33 19.20 3.50
CA LYS A 30 2.94 18.90 3.17
C LYS A 30 2.14 19.10 4.45
N ALA A 31 1.17 20.01 4.42
CA ALA A 31 0.28 20.25 5.54
C ALA A 31 -0.27 18.92 6.07
N ALA A 32 -0.23 18.75 7.40
CA ALA A 32 -0.74 17.55 8.04
C ALA A 32 -2.21 17.33 7.60
N PRO A 33 -2.59 16.09 7.24
CA PRO A 33 -3.95 15.81 6.80
C PRO A 33 -4.95 16.14 7.90
N VAL A 34 -6.01 16.87 7.54
CA VAL A 34 -7.14 17.13 8.44
C VAL A 34 -7.82 15.81 8.72
N CYS A 35 -7.90 15.41 10.00
CA CYS A 35 -8.60 14.20 10.38
C CYS A 35 -10.11 14.37 10.16
N GLY A 36 -10.66 13.51 9.31
CA GLY A 36 -12.08 13.48 8.95
C GLY A 36 -12.41 12.22 8.18
N LEU A 37 -13.69 11.85 8.20
CA LEU A 37 -14.20 10.72 7.44
C LEU A 37 -14.39 11.10 5.98
N SER A 38 -13.97 10.23 5.07
CA SER A 38 -14.28 10.31 3.65
C SER A 38 -15.19 9.15 3.27
N LEU A 39 -16.28 9.46 2.55
CA LEU A 39 -17.26 8.50 2.08
C LEU A 39 -16.99 8.15 0.60
N TYR A 40 -16.86 6.86 0.31
CA TYR A 40 -16.70 6.35 -1.05
C TYR A 40 -17.86 5.44 -1.43
N THR A 41 -18.32 5.55 -2.68
CA THR A 41 -19.22 4.58 -3.30
C THR A 41 -18.39 3.62 -4.14
N ILE A 42 -18.61 2.33 -3.94
CA ILE A 42 -17.82 1.28 -4.59
C ILE A 42 -18.43 0.94 -5.94
N GLU A 43 -17.61 0.96 -6.99
CA GLU A 43 -18.07 0.63 -8.36
C GLU A 43 -17.57 -0.75 -8.82
N GLY A 44 -16.36 -1.14 -8.40
CA GLY A 44 -15.71 -2.38 -8.83
C GLY A 44 -16.08 -3.62 -8.00
N ASN A 45 -15.92 -4.80 -8.61
CA ASN A 45 -16.18 -6.10 -7.98
C ASN A 45 -14.92 -6.79 -7.44
N SER A 46 -13.75 -6.16 -7.50
CA SER A 46 -12.47 -6.77 -7.12
C SER A 46 -12.37 -7.16 -5.64
N MET A 47 -13.26 -6.63 -4.80
CA MET A 47 -13.24 -6.82 -3.35
C MET A 47 -14.38 -7.72 -2.85
N VAL A 48 -15.15 -8.34 -3.73
CA VAL A 48 -16.21 -9.28 -3.35
C VAL A 48 -15.57 -10.54 -2.74
N PRO A 49 -15.99 -11.01 -1.55
CA PRO A 49 -17.25 -10.68 -0.88
C PRO A 49 -17.19 -9.55 0.16
N LEU A 50 -16.00 -9.08 0.54
CA LEU A 50 -15.78 -8.10 1.61
C LEU A 50 -16.47 -6.75 1.34
N VAL A 51 -16.36 -6.26 0.10
CA VAL A 51 -16.93 -4.99 -0.34
C VAL A 51 -17.52 -5.18 -1.74
N ARG A 52 -18.77 -4.76 -1.91
CA ARG A 52 -19.57 -4.99 -3.12
C ARG A 52 -19.83 -3.70 -3.89
N PRO A 53 -20.05 -3.78 -5.21
CA PRO A 53 -20.56 -2.63 -5.96
C PRO A 53 -21.82 -2.04 -5.32
N GLY A 54 -21.87 -0.71 -5.21
CA GLY A 54 -22.90 0.04 -4.50
C GLY A 54 -22.69 0.20 -2.99
N ASP A 55 -21.67 -0.44 -2.40
CA ASP A 55 -21.32 -0.21 -0.99
C ASP A 55 -20.90 1.24 -0.77
N LYS A 56 -21.35 1.79 0.36
CA LYS A 56 -20.88 3.07 0.89
C LYS A 56 -19.92 2.78 2.03
N VAL A 57 -18.64 3.09 1.82
CA VAL A 57 -17.58 2.84 2.80
C VAL A 57 -17.04 4.14 3.36
N GLU A 58 -16.85 4.15 4.67
CA GLU A 58 -16.20 5.26 5.38
C GLU A 58 -14.72 4.94 5.57
N THR A 59 -13.88 5.94 5.33
CA THR A 59 -12.43 5.80 5.45
C THR A 59 -11.84 6.95 6.26
N MET A 60 -10.70 6.70 6.89
CA MET A 60 -9.91 7.71 7.59
C MET A 60 -8.48 7.73 7.07
N PRO A 61 -7.83 8.92 6.97
CA PRO A 61 -6.41 8.98 6.63
C PRO A 61 -5.56 8.15 7.60
N PRO A 62 -4.49 7.48 7.15
CA PRO A 62 -3.65 6.63 8.02
C PRO A 62 -3.14 7.33 9.29
N SER A 63 -2.78 8.61 9.19
CA SER A 63 -2.32 9.42 10.32
C SER A 63 -3.38 9.66 11.41
N CYS A 64 -4.65 9.43 11.09
CA CYS A 64 -5.79 9.67 11.96
C CYS A 64 -6.36 8.38 12.56
N LEU A 65 -5.82 7.21 12.18
CA LEU A 65 -6.32 5.91 12.61
C LEU A 65 -6.00 5.60 14.09
N GLY A 66 -4.99 6.26 14.67
CA GLY A 66 -4.51 5.99 16.03
C GLY A 66 -3.75 4.67 16.19
N ARG A 67 -3.63 3.88 15.12
CA ARG A 67 -2.84 2.65 15.00
C ARG A 67 -2.17 2.56 13.64
N ALA A 68 -1.19 1.67 13.51
CA ALA A 68 -0.63 1.32 12.21
C ALA A 68 -1.65 0.57 11.34
N ILE A 69 -1.42 0.59 10.03
CA ILE A 69 -2.13 -0.27 9.08
C ILE A 69 -1.63 -1.71 9.26
N GLU A 70 -2.54 -2.66 9.30
CA GLU A 70 -2.27 -4.07 9.57
C GLU A 70 -2.74 -4.98 8.42
N ASP A 71 -2.33 -6.24 8.48
CA ASP A 71 -2.86 -7.28 7.59
C ASP A 71 -4.39 -7.35 7.72
N GLY A 72 -5.08 -7.44 6.58
CA GLY A 72 -6.53 -7.46 6.52
C GLY A 72 -7.20 -6.08 6.40
N ASP A 73 -6.50 -4.98 6.72
CA ASP A 73 -7.05 -3.64 6.50
C ASP A 73 -7.38 -3.42 5.02
N ILE A 74 -8.50 -2.74 4.74
CA ILE A 74 -8.88 -2.37 3.38
C ILE A 74 -8.55 -0.89 3.19
N ILE A 75 -7.78 -0.58 2.15
CA ILE A 75 -7.30 0.78 1.90
C ILE A 75 -7.76 1.30 0.55
N VAL A 76 -8.06 2.60 0.52
CA VAL A 76 -8.27 3.38 -0.70
C VAL A 76 -6.99 4.16 -0.99
N PHE A 77 -6.46 4.03 -2.19
CA PHE A 77 -5.22 4.69 -2.60
C PHE A 77 -5.27 5.09 -4.07
N THR A 78 -4.34 5.94 -4.47
CA THR A 78 -4.11 6.30 -5.87
C THR A 78 -2.61 6.42 -6.10
N ASN A 79 -2.09 5.74 -7.12
CA ASN A 79 -0.69 5.83 -7.51
C ASN A 79 -0.56 6.17 -9.00
N ALA A 80 0.69 6.36 -9.45
CA ALA A 80 1.01 6.68 -10.83
C ALA A 80 0.53 5.63 -11.85
N ALA A 81 0.39 4.36 -11.43
CA ALA A 81 0.00 3.26 -12.31
C ALA A 81 -1.52 3.21 -12.57
N VAL A 82 -2.34 3.44 -11.54
CA VAL A 82 -3.81 3.29 -11.64
C VAL A 82 -4.51 4.60 -11.94
N LYS A 83 -3.92 5.75 -11.58
CA LYS A 83 -4.41 7.14 -11.82
C LYS A 83 -5.79 7.49 -11.25
N THR A 84 -6.61 6.50 -10.92
CA THR A 84 -7.88 6.62 -10.22
C THR A 84 -7.80 5.97 -8.84
N ALA A 85 -8.68 6.40 -7.94
CA ALA A 85 -8.77 5.79 -6.62
C ALA A 85 -9.29 4.36 -6.74
N ILE A 86 -8.56 3.41 -6.16
CA ILE A 86 -8.98 2.02 -6.05
C ILE A 86 -8.87 1.54 -4.61
N ILE A 87 -9.62 0.47 -4.32
CA ILE A 87 -9.72 -0.15 -3.00
C ILE A 87 -9.20 -1.58 -3.04
N LYS A 88 -8.33 -1.94 -2.08
CA LYS A 88 -7.70 -3.27 -1.96
C LYS A 88 -7.47 -3.64 -0.51
N ARG A 89 -7.31 -4.94 -0.22
CA ARG A 89 -6.94 -5.44 1.11
C ARG A 89 -5.43 -5.55 1.23
N VAL A 90 -4.90 -5.09 2.35
CA VAL A 90 -3.50 -5.24 2.75
C VAL A 90 -3.24 -6.69 3.11
N ILE A 91 -2.14 -7.25 2.59
CA ILE A 91 -1.64 -8.59 2.93
C ILE A 91 -0.25 -8.59 3.54
N ALA A 92 0.51 -7.51 3.37
CA ALA A 92 1.83 -7.35 3.97
C ALA A 92 2.13 -5.86 4.17
N ARG A 93 2.81 -5.55 5.27
CA ARG A 93 3.24 -4.21 5.66
C ARG A 93 4.76 -4.15 5.77
N GLY A 94 5.30 -2.95 5.93
CA GLY A 94 6.72 -2.72 6.07
C GLY A 94 7.40 -3.64 7.09
N GLY A 95 8.45 -4.33 6.64
CA GLY A 95 9.20 -5.33 7.41
C GLY A 95 8.74 -6.77 7.20
N ASP A 96 7.53 -7.01 6.68
CA ASP A 96 7.08 -8.36 6.36
C ASP A 96 7.90 -8.97 5.22
N ARG A 97 8.06 -10.29 5.26
CA ARG A 97 8.66 -11.05 4.17
C ARG A 97 7.59 -11.49 3.19
N PHE A 98 7.91 -11.45 1.91
CA PHE A 98 7.06 -12.02 0.86
C PHE A 98 7.88 -12.81 -0.15
N ALA A 99 7.26 -13.84 -0.72
CA ALA A 99 7.88 -14.73 -1.68
C ALA A 99 6.87 -15.29 -2.67
N VAL A 100 7.34 -15.67 -3.86
CA VAL A 100 6.53 -16.39 -4.85
C VAL A 100 7.03 -17.82 -4.98
N ARG A 101 6.20 -18.80 -4.66
CA ARG A 101 6.53 -20.23 -4.80
C ARG A 101 5.38 -20.96 -5.46
N GLU A 102 5.65 -21.72 -6.52
CA GLU A 102 4.65 -22.57 -7.21
C GLU A 102 3.36 -21.80 -7.59
N GLY A 103 3.50 -20.57 -8.09
CA GLY A 103 2.35 -19.73 -8.47
C GLY A 103 1.57 -19.11 -7.31
N ALA A 104 1.92 -19.43 -6.05
CA ALA A 104 1.35 -18.82 -4.86
C ALA A 104 2.20 -17.64 -4.37
N VAL A 105 1.53 -16.63 -3.82
CA VAL A 105 2.15 -15.56 -3.05
C VAL A 105 2.17 -15.98 -1.57
N LEU A 106 3.31 -15.85 -0.93
CA LEU A 106 3.51 -16.11 0.49
C LEU A 106 3.86 -14.80 1.19
N VAL A 107 3.30 -14.59 2.38
CA VAL A 107 3.69 -13.52 3.31
C VAL A 107 4.04 -14.16 4.64
N ASN A 108 5.23 -13.86 5.16
CA ASN A 108 5.77 -14.47 6.39
C ASN A 108 5.60 -16.00 6.40
N ASP A 109 6.01 -16.63 5.29
CA ASP A 109 5.94 -18.08 5.02
C ASP A 109 4.52 -18.69 4.98
N LYS A 110 3.47 -17.87 4.99
CA LYS A 110 2.07 -18.32 4.87
C LYS A 110 1.53 -17.99 3.49
N LYS A 111 0.84 -18.95 2.87
CA LYS A 111 0.15 -18.73 1.58
C LYS A 111 -0.95 -17.69 1.77
N VAL A 112 -0.98 -16.71 0.88
CA VAL A 112 -2.04 -15.70 0.83
C VAL A 112 -3.33 -16.36 0.35
N THR A 113 -4.44 -16.02 1.01
CA THR A 113 -5.78 -16.46 0.64
C THR A 113 -6.70 -15.26 0.42
N THR A 114 -7.77 -15.49 -0.33
CA THR A 114 -8.94 -14.61 -0.32
C THR A 114 -9.62 -14.68 1.05
N ALA A 115 -10.50 -13.72 1.33
CA ALA A 115 -11.18 -13.60 2.62
C ALA A 115 -12.09 -14.79 2.97
N ASP A 116 -12.58 -15.50 1.96
CA ASP A 116 -13.36 -16.74 2.09
C ASP A 116 -12.47 -18.01 2.10
N GLY A 117 -11.15 -17.84 2.22
CA GLY A 117 -10.20 -18.93 2.42
C GLY A 117 -9.73 -19.65 1.15
N ARG A 118 -10.10 -19.16 -0.03
CA ARG A 118 -9.63 -19.74 -1.30
C ARG A 118 -8.19 -19.33 -1.57
N ALA A 119 -7.43 -20.19 -2.24
CA ALA A 119 -6.03 -19.94 -2.52
C ALA A 119 -5.89 -18.77 -3.51
N PHE A 120 -5.07 -17.77 -3.17
CA PHE A 120 -4.68 -16.73 -4.13
C PHE A 120 -3.58 -17.28 -5.05
N HIS A 121 -3.99 -17.75 -6.22
CA HIS A 121 -3.13 -18.46 -7.16
C HIS A 121 -3.06 -17.72 -8.49
N LEU A 122 -1.85 -17.35 -8.88
CA LEU A 122 -1.60 -16.56 -10.07
C LEU A 122 -1.06 -17.44 -11.18
N SER A 123 -1.55 -17.23 -12.41
CA SER A 123 -0.94 -17.83 -13.59
C SER A 123 0.49 -17.32 -13.78
N GLU A 124 1.35 -18.10 -14.43
CA GLU A 124 2.77 -17.74 -14.61
C GLU A 124 2.96 -16.34 -15.25
N GLY A 125 2.13 -15.98 -16.22
CA GLY A 125 2.15 -14.65 -16.86
C GLY A 125 1.82 -13.48 -15.93
N ARG A 126 1.24 -13.74 -14.74
CA ARG A 126 0.92 -12.74 -13.73
C ARG A 126 1.97 -12.60 -12.63
N LEU A 127 2.95 -13.50 -12.57
CA LEU A 127 3.96 -13.51 -11.52
C LEU A 127 5.12 -12.53 -11.76
N GLY A 128 5.26 -12.01 -12.98
CA GLY A 128 6.42 -11.21 -13.37
C GLY A 128 6.68 -10.01 -12.46
N MET A 129 5.66 -9.19 -12.19
CA MET A 129 5.82 -8.00 -11.35
C MET A 129 6.19 -8.36 -9.92
N ILE A 130 5.48 -9.32 -9.30
CA ILE A 130 5.73 -9.65 -7.90
C ILE A 130 7.08 -10.36 -7.70
N ARG A 131 7.54 -11.19 -8.67
CA ARG A 131 8.90 -11.77 -8.67
C ARG A 131 9.98 -10.71 -8.84
N LEU A 132 9.75 -9.70 -9.68
CA LEU A 132 10.66 -8.56 -9.83
C LEU A 132 10.86 -7.83 -8.49
N TYR A 133 9.76 -7.61 -7.76
CA TYR A 133 9.81 -6.95 -6.45
C TYR A 133 10.41 -7.84 -5.37
N GLU A 134 10.12 -9.14 -5.37
CA GLU A 134 10.78 -10.11 -4.48
C GLU A 134 12.30 -10.02 -4.65
N SER A 135 12.79 -10.05 -5.90
CA SER A 135 14.22 -9.92 -6.17
C SER A 135 14.78 -8.55 -5.80
N GLY A 136 14.12 -7.46 -6.21
CA GLY A 136 14.62 -6.10 -6.03
C GLY A 136 14.64 -5.62 -4.57
N TYR A 137 13.82 -6.21 -3.70
CA TYR A 137 13.72 -5.83 -2.29
C TYR A 137 14.11 -6.98 -1.33
N ASN A 138 14.81 -8.00 -1.83
CA ASN A 138 15.21 -9.19 -1.06
C ASN A 138 14.04 -9.87 -0.32
N GLY A 139 12.85 -9.83 -0.93
CA GLY A 139 11.61 -10.38 -0.39
C GLY A 139 11.16 -9.69 0.89
N VAL A 140 11.51 -8.42 1.13
CA VAL A 140 11.09 -7.64 2.30
C VAL A 140 10.32 -6.41 1.86
N VAL A 141 9.14 -6.18 2.43
CA VAL A 141 8.36 -4.96 2.17
C VAL A 141 9.07 -3.76 2.81
N PRO A 142 9.35 -2.65 2.08
CA PRO A 142 9.91 -1.43 2.66
C PRO A 142 9.04 -0.85 3.78
N LYS A 143 9.66 -0.17 4.75
CA LYS A 143 8.98 0.32 5.96
C LYS A 143 7.72 1.16 5.71
N SER A 144 7.72 1.97 4.66
CA SER A 144 6.58 2.84 4.30
C SER A 144 5.61 2.20 3.33
N ALA A 145 5.79 0.94 2.95
CA ALA A 145 5.09 0.32 1.85
C ALA A 145 4.19 -0.85 2.29
N TYR A 146 3.23 -1.17 1.42
CA TYR A 146 2.26 -2.24 1.61
C TYR A 146 2.10 -3.07 0.33
N LEU A 147 1.89 -4.37 0.49
CA LEU A 147 1.36 -5.22 -0.58
C LEU A 147 -0.15 -5.35 -0.39
N VAL A 148 -0.88 -5.17 -1.50
CA VAL A 148 -2.33 -5.22 -1.51
C VAL A 148 -2.85 -6.14 -2.60
N ILE A 149 -3.98 -6.81 -2.34
CA ILE A 149 -4.65 -7.69 -3.29
C ILE A 149 -6.16 -7.41 -3.37
N GLY A 150 -6.77 -7.87 -4.46
CA GLY A 150 -8.20 -8.10 -4.52
C GLY A 150 -8.57 -9.50 -4.05
N GLU A 151 -9.87 -9.81 -4.06
CA GLU A 151 -10.46 -11.07 -3.56
C GLU A 151 -10.76 -12.09 -4.67
N GLN A 152 -10.28 -11.88 -5.89
CA GLN A 152 -10.36 -12.87 -6.96
C GLN A 152 -9.10 -13.76 -6.93
N GLU A 153 -9.28 -15.08 -6.95
CA GLU A 153 -8.18 -16.06 -6.85
C GLU A 153 -7.06 -15.82 -7.87
N GLY A 154 -7.43 -15.52 -9.12
CA GLY A 154 -6.49 -15.23 -10.21
C GLY A 154 -5.88 -13.82 -10.18
N GLY A 155 -6.15 -13.03 -9.14
CA GLY A 155 -5.73 -11.65 -8.98
C GLY A 155 -6.50 -10.65 -9.84
N THR A 156 -6.42 -9.37 -9.46
CA THR A 156 -7.14 -8.25 -10.10
C THR A 156 -6.13 -7.19 -10.58
N THR A 157 -6.52 -5.92 -10.65
CA THR A 157 -5.56 -4.80 -10.73
C THR A 157 -5.10 -4.48 -9.31
N ASP A 158 -4.02 -5.11 -8.88
CA ASP A 158 -3.48 -5.04 -7.51
C ASP A 158 -1.94 -5.10 -7.51
N SER A 159 -1.30 -5.35 -6.36
CA SER A 159 0.16 -5.33 -6.25
C SER A 159 0.87 -6.33 -7.17
N THR A 160 0.19 -7.36 -7.66
CA THR A 160 0.76 -8.28 -8.66
C THR A 160 0.85 -7.66 -10.05
N ARG A 161 0.30 -6.46 -10.25
CA ARG A 161 0.29 -5.72 -11.53
C ARG A 161 1.08 -4.42 -11.46
N PHE A 162 1.04 -3.72 -10.33
CA PHE A 162 1.68 -2.40 -10.18
C PHE A 162 2.71 -2.30 -9.04
N GLY A 163 2.93 -3.37 -8.27
CA GLY A 163 3.88 -3.38 -7.16
C GLY A 163 3.32 -2.87 -5.83
N MET A 164 4.21 -2.46 -4.95
CA MET A 164 3.87 -2.02 -3.59
C MET A 164 3.29 -0.60 -3.57
N ILE A 165 2.50 -0.31 -2.55
CA ILE A 165 1.87 1.01 -2.33
C ILE A 165 2.59 1.71 -1.19
N ASP A 166 3.11 2.92 -1.44
CA ASP A 166 3.67 3.75 -0.38
C ASP A 166 2.55 4.38 0.46
N ILE A 167 2.79 4.55 1.76
CA ILE A 167 1.84 5.16 2.70
C ILE A 167 1.35 6.54 2.24
N SER A 168 2.18 7.29 1.51
CA SER A 168 1.81 8.61 0.99
C SER A 168 0.78 8.57 -0.16
N ASP A 169 0.62 7.41 -0.82
CA ASP A 169 -0.39 7.18 -1.85
C ASP A 169 -1.76 6.79 -1.25
N ILE A 170 -1.78 6.39 0.03
CA ILE A 170 -3.01 5.96 0.73
C ILE A 170 -3.86 7.17 1.08
N LYS A 171 -5.09 7.18 0.58
CA LYS A 171 -6.09 8.23 0.85
C LYS A 171 -6.88 7.95 2.12
N GLY A 172 -7.17 6.68 2.39
CA GLY A 172 -7.85 6.29 3.60
C GLY A 172 -7.84 4.79 3.85
N VAL A 173 -7.95 4.43 5.12
CA VAL A 173 -8.19 3.07 5.61
C VAL A 173 -9.67 2.96 5.90
N MET A 174 -10.31 1.92 5.38
CA MET A 174 -11.73 1.65 5.61
C MET A 174 -11.96 1.37 7.09
N VAL A 175 -12.81 2.16 7.72
CA VAL A 175 -13.21 2.01 9.13
C VAL A 175 -14.62 1.48 9.26
N ASN A 176 -15.47 1.68 8.26
CA ASN A 176 -16.83 1.14 8.24
C ASN A 176 -17.35 0.84 6.83
N ASN A 177 -18.24 -0.16 6.71
CA ASN A 177 -19.03 -0.44 5.52
C ASN A 177 -20.53 -0.31 5.87
N LEU A 178 -21.05 0.91 5.72
CA LEU A 178 -22.43 1.28 6.07
C LEU A 178 -23.49 0.45 5.34
N SER A 179 -23.17 0.00 4.13
CA SER A 179 -24.07 -0.86 3.35
C SER A 179 -24.09 -2.30 3.86
N ALA A 180 -22.97 -2.80 4.39
CA ALA A 180 -22.90 -4.13 5.00
C ALA A 180 -23.62 -4.15 6.36
N GLU A 181 -23.47 -3.11 7.18
CA GLU A 181 -24.18 -2.99 8.46
C GLU A 181 -25.70 -3.07 8.28
N LYS A 182 -26.25 -2.30 7.32
CA LYS A 182 -27.69 -2.32 7.01
C LYS A 182 -28.19 -3.69 6.55
N ARG A 183 -27.38 -4.46 5.84
CA ARG A 183 -27.73 -5.84 5.46
C ARG A 183 -27.78 -6.75 6.68
N ALA A 184 -26.78 -6.66 7.55
CA ALA A 184 -26.73 -7.44 8.78
C ALA A 184 -27.91 -7.10 9.72
N GLU A 185 -28.32 -5.82 9.78
CA GLU A 185 -29.50 -5.39 10.55
C GLU A 185 -30.81 -5.89 9.94
N GLY A 186 -30.96 -5.81 8.61
CA GLY A 186 -32.15 -6.33 7.91
C GLY A 186 -32.28 -7.84 7.93
N GLU A 187 -31.19 -8.56 8.19
CA GLU A 187 -31.14 -10.03 8.27
C GLU A 187 -31.17 -10.55 9.72
N LYS A 188 -31.22 -9.66 10.73
CA LYS A 188 -31.40 -10.06 12.12
C LYS A 188 -32.76 -10.76 12.26
N PRO A 189 -32.82 -12.04 12.69
CA PRO A 189 -34.10 -12.74 12.82
C PRO A 189 -35.01 -11.95 13.77
N ALA A 190 -36.28 -11.80 13.39
CA ALA A 190 -37.29 -11.19 14.24
C ALA A 190 -37.16 -11.81 15.66
N PRO A 191 -37.20 -11.00 16.74
CA PRO A 191 -37.15 -11.55 18.08
C PRO A 191 -38.21 -12.63 18.18
N GLN A 192 -37.77 -13.87 18.41
CA GLN A 192 -38.70 -14.99 18.58
C GLN A 192 -39.59 -14.60 19.74
N ALA A 193 -40.89 -14.46 19.49
CA ALA A 193 -41.85 -14.13 20.52
C ALA A 193 -41.80 -15.22 21.59
N VAL A 194 -41.13 -14.92 22.71
CA VAL A 194 -41.12 -15.79 23.89
C VAL A 194 -42.54 -15.76 24.45
N THR A 195 -43.34 -16.76 24.10
CA THR A 195 -44.69 -16.88 24.62
C THR A 195 -44.56 -17.36 26.06
N VAL A 196 -44.67 -16.43 27.01
CA VAL A 196 -44.82 -16.78 28.43
C VAL A 196 -46.24 -17.28 28.62
N THR A 197 -46.40 -18.59 28.80
CA THR A 197 -47.67 -19.17 29.25
C THR A 197 -47.65 -19.27 30.78
N LYS A 198 -48.78 -18.92 31.39
CA LYS A 198 -49.02 -18.96 32.84
C LYS A 198 -49.19 -20.39 33.33
#